data_AF-A0A822UXY5-F1
#
_entry.id   AF-A0A822UXY5-F1
#
_cell.length_a   1.000
_cell.length_b   1.000
_cell.length_c   1.000
_cell.angle_alpha   90.00
_cell.angle_beta   90.00
_cell.angle_gamma   90.00
#
_symmetry.space_group_name_H-M   'P 1'
#
loop_
_entity.id
_entity.type
_entity.pdbx_description
1 polymer ?
#
loop_
_entity_poly.entity_id
_entity_poly.type
_entity_poly.pdbx_seq_one_letter_code
_entity_poly.pdbx_strand_id
1 'polypeptide(L)' 'MSSVYDYLGALKEERKKLVVQAAETGDLAANMKSLATVQLAIIAFEAVAYEKNAAHHFDAAMAEFKLTHGVA' A
#
# COMPACT_ATOMS: atom_id res chain seq x y z
N MET A 1 14.21 -9.32 1.83
CA MET A 1 13.71 -7.95 2.09
C MET A 1 12.24 -7.96 1.73
N SER A 2 11.33 -7.67 2.68
CA SER A 2 9.89 -7.56 2.39
C SER A 2 9.62 -6.26 1.64
N SER A 3 8.97 -6.31 0.48
CA SER A 3 8.60 -5.12 -0.29
C SER A 3 7.36 -4.44 0.32
N VAL A 4 7.15 -3.15 0.00
CA VAL A 4 5.92 -2.42 0.39
C VAL A 4 4.66 -3.15 -0.11
N TYR A 5 4.74 -3.82 -1.26
CA TYR A 5 3.64 -4.60 -1.82
C TYR A 5 3.37 -5.88 -1.03
N ASP A 6 4.39 -6.53 -0.46
CA ASP A 6 4.21 -7.71 0.38
C ASP A 6 3.49 -7.35 1.68
N TYR A 7 3.86 -6.22 2.30
CA TYR A 7 3.15 -5.69 3.47
C TYR A 7 1.71 -5.30 3.15
N LEU A 8 1.45 -4.67 1.99
CA LEU A 8 0.09 -4.37 1.54
C LEU A 8 -0.75 -5.63 1.35
N GLY A 9 -0.17 -6.69 0.79
CA GLY A 9 -0.82 -7.99 0.65
C GLY A 9 -1.23 -8.57 2.01
N ALA A 10 -0.31 -8.55 2.98
CA ALA A 10 -0.58 -9.04 4.33
C ALA A 10 -1.72 -8.26 5.02
N LEU A 11 -1.71 -6.92 4.93
CA LEU A 11 -2.76 -6.08 5.52
C LEU A 11 -4.13 -6.31 4.86
N LYS A 12 -4.18 -6.52 3.54
CA LYS A 12 -5.43 -6.82 2.82
C LYS A 12 -6.02 -8.16 3.24
N GLU A 13 -5.18 -9.18 3.46
CA GLU A 13 -5.60 -10.47 4.00
C GLU A 13 -6.06 -10.38 5.45
N GLU A 14 -5.38 -9.60 6.29
CA GLU A 14 -5.80 -9.36 7.68
C GLU A 14 -7.17 -8.68 7.74
N ARG A 15 -7.37 -7.62 6.95
CA ARG A 15 -8.67 -6.94 6.83
C ARG A 15 -9.76 -7.93 6.42
N LYS A 16 -9.50 -8.78 5.43
CA LYS A 16 -10.45 -9.79 4.95
C LYS A 16 -10.85 -10.76 6.07
N LYS A 17 -9.88 -11.26 6.85
CA LYS A 17 -10.15 -12.13 8.01
C LYS A 17 -11.03 -11.45 9.04
N LEU A 18 -10.74 -10.19 9.37
CA LEU A 18 -11.54 -9.42 10.33
C LEU A 18 -12.98 -9.17 9.85
N VAL A 19 -13.18 -8.92 8.54
CA VAL A 19 -14.52 -8.77 7.97
C VAL A 19 -15.30 -10.08 8.05
N VAL A 20 -14.66 -11.21 7.71
CA VAL A 20 -15.30 -12.54 7.80
C VAL A 20 -15.67 -12.84 9.25
N GLN A 21 -14.74 -12.63 10.19
CA GLN A 21 -15.00 -12.84 11.60
C GLN A 21 -16.13 -11.95 12.13
N ALA A 22 -16.18 -10.68 11.72
CA ALA A 22 -17.26 -9.77 12.09
C ALA A 22 -18.62 -10.22 11.55
N ALA A 23 -18.64 -10.76 10.32
CA ALA A 23 -19.85 -11.32 9.72
C ALA A 23 -20.31 -12.61 10.42
N GLU A 24 -19.38 -13.51 10.76
CA GLU A 24 -19.67 -14.77 11.45
C GLU A 24 -20.15 -14.57 12.89
N THR A 25 -19.59 -13.58 13.58
CA THR A 25 -19.96 -13.27 14.97
C THR A 25 -21.17 -12.34 15.10
N GLY A 26 -21.60 -11.71 14.00
CA GLY A 26 -22.67 -10.71 14.02
C GLY A 26 -22.32 -9.42 14.77
N ASP A 27 -21.05 -9.24 15.17
CA ASP A 27 -20.59 -8.11 15.97
C ASP A 27 -19.57 -7.25 15.20
N LEU A 28 -20.10 -6.47 14.25
CA LEU A 28 -19.32 -5.49 13.50
C LEU A 28 -18.79 -4.38 14.41
N ALA A 29 -19.53 -4.01 15.47
CA ALA A 29 -19.17 -2.92 16.36
C ALA A 29 -17.89 -3.24 17.15
N ALA A 30 -17.77 -4.46 17.69
CA ALA A 30 -16.55 -4.89 18.38
C ALA A 30 -15.32 -4.94 17.46
N ASN A 31 -15.51 -5.24 16.17
CA ASN A 31 -14.43 -5.35 15.19
C ASN A 31 -14.09 -4.03 14.47
N MET A 32 -14.92 -3.01 14.61
CA MET A 32 -14.82 -1.74 13.87
C MET A 32 -13.49 -1.03 14.08
N LYS A 33 -12.98 -1.00 15.31
CA LYS A 33 -11.71 -0.34 15.65
C LYS A 33 -10.53 -1.04 14.96
N SER A 34 -10.50 -2.36 14.98
CA SER A 34 -9.44 -3.16 14.33
C SER A 34 -9.50 -3.01 12.81
N LEU A 35 -10.71 -3.08 12.23
CA LEU A 35 -10.92 -2.85 10.80
C LEU A 35 -10.46 -1.46 10.35
N ALA A 36 -10.83 -0.42 11.09
CA ALA A 36 -10.41 0.95 10.80
C ALA A 36 -8.88 1.11 10.87
N THR A 37 -8.24 0.48 11.87
CA THR A 37 -6.78 0.52 12.03
C THR A 37 -6.07 -0.12 10.84
N VAL A 38 -6.50 -1.32 10.44
CA VAL A 38 -5.93 -2.01 9.28
C VAL A 38 -6.19 -1.22 7.99
N GLN A 39 -7.38 -0.64 7.83
CA GLN A 39 -7.70 0.18 6.66
C GLN A 39 -6.85 1.45 6.57
N LEU A 40 -6.59 2.13 7.70
CA LEU A 40 -5.68 3.28 7.76
C LEU A 40 -4.26 2.88 7.38
N ALA A 41 -3.79 1.72 7.85
CA ALA A 41 -2.49 1.19 7.46
C ALA A 41 -2.43 0.94 5.95
N ILE A 42 -3.45 0.30 5.35
CA ILE A 42 -3.51 0.07 3.90
C ILE A 42 -3.40 1.39 3.14
N ILE A 43 -4.16 2.41 3.52
CA ILE A 43 -4.13 3.73 2.86
C ILE A 43 -2.72 4.35 2.93
N ALA A 44 -2.09 4.32 4.10
CA ALA A 44 -0.74 4.87 4.27
C ALA A 44 0.29 4.14 3.41
N PHE A 45 0.25 2.80 3.36
CA PHE A 45 1.19 2.02 2.55
C PHE A 45 0.91 2.14 1.04
N GLU A 46 -0.35 2.28 0.62
CA GLU A 46 -0.69 2.55 -0.77
C GLU A 46 -0.14 3.91 -1.21
N ALA A 47 -0.25 4.95 -0.38
CA ALA A 47 0.34 6.26 -0.67
C ALA A 47 1.87 6.17 -0.87
N VAL A 48 2.58 5.48 0.03
CA VAL A 48 4.04 5.27 -0.10
C VAL A 48 4.37 4.48 -1.38
N ALA A 49 3.58 3.48 -1.74
CA ALA A 49 3.79 2.73 -2.97
C ALA A 49 3.62 3.62 -4.22
N TYR A 50 2.61 4.49 -4.23
CA TYR A 50 2.40 5.46 -5.31
C TYR A 50 3.55 6.45 -5.44
N GLU A 51 4.01 7.03 -4.32
CA GLU A 51 5.16 7.95 -4.31
C GLU A 51 6.43 7.27 -4.82
N LYS A 52 6.70 6.04 -4.38
CA LYS A 52 7.85 5.27 -4.86
C LYS A 52 7.76 5.01 -6.36
N ASN A 53 6.58 4.65 -6.87
CA ASN A 53 6.40 4.42 -8.29
C ASN A 53 6.59 5.72 -9.10
N ALA A 54 6.06 6.85 -8.61
CA ALA A 54 6.25 8.16 -9.24
C ALA A 54 7.74 8.56 -9.28
N ALA A 55 8.47 8.36 -8.19
CA ALA A 55 9.92 8.62 -8.14
C ALA A 55 10.69 7.77 -9.16
N HIS A 56 10.39 6.47 -9.26
CA HIS A 56 10.99 5.59 -10.25
C HIS A 56 10.74 6.06 -11.70
N HIS A 57 9.51 6.50 -12.01
CA HIS A 57 9.21 7.06 -13.33
C HIS A 57 9.94 8.37 -13.60
N PHE A 58 10.08 9.24 -12.60
CA PHE A 58 10.83 10.48 -12.72
C PHE A 58 12.32 10.21 -12.95
N ASP A 59 12.92 9.31 -12.19
CA ASP A 59 14.33 8.92 -12.35
C ASP A 59 14.59 8.34 -13.74
N ALA A 60 13.69 7.50 -14.24
CA ALA A 60 13.76 6.96 -15.60
C ALA A 60 13.67 8.07 -16.66
N ALA A 61 12.72 9.00 -16.52
CA ALA A 61 12.58 10.14 -17.44
C ALA A 61 13.81 11.07 -17.40
N MET A 62 14.38 11.29 -16.22
CA MET A 62 15.58 12.12 -16.04
C MET A 62 16.82 11.45 -16.63
N ALA A 63 16.95 10.13 -16.50
CA ALA A 63 18.03 9.37 -17.12
C ALA A 63 17.96 9.47 -18.66
N GLU A 64 16.77 9.33 -19.25
CA GLU A 64 16.55 9.51 -20.69
C GLU A 64 16.84 10.95 -21.15
N PHE A 65 16.42 11.95 -20.38
CA PHE A 65 16.71 13.36 -20.66
C PHE A 65 18.22 13.62 -20.71
N LYS A 66 18.98 13.13 -19.72
CA LYS A 66 20.44 13.29 -19.68
C LYS A 66 21.14 12.63 -20.88
N LEU A 67 20.70 11.43 -21.26
CA LEU A 67 21.22 10.71 -22.42
C LEU A 67 20.97 11.46 -23.73
N THR A 68 19.75 11.96 -23.93
CA THR A 68 19.33 12.62 -25.18
C THR A 68 19.93 14.01 -25.35
N HIS A 69 20.17 14.73 -24.25
CA HIS A 69 20.69 16.10 -24.28
C HIS A 69 22.19 16.20 -23.96
N GLY A 70 22.88 15.07 -23.79
CA GLY A 70 24.33 15.02 -23.58
C GLY A 70 24.79 15.67 -22.27
N VAL A 71 23.91 15.71 -21.25
CA VAL A 71 24.14 16.38 -19.96
C VAL A 71 24.67 15.40 -18.90
N ALA A 72 25.31 14.31 -19.35
CA ALA A 72 25.78 13.20 -18.51
C ALA A 72 27.03 13.58 -17.68
#